data_AF-W0JNS1-F1
#
_entry.id   AF-W0JNS1-F1
#
_cell.length_a   1.000
_cell.length_b   1.000
_cell.length_c   1.000
_cell.angle_alpha   90.00
_cell.angle_beta   90.00
_cell.angle_gamma   90.00
#
_symmetry.space_group_name_H-M   'P 1'
#
loop_
_entity.id
_entity.type
_entity.pdbx_description
1 polymer ?
#
loop_
_entity_poly.entity_id
_entity_poly.type
_entity_poly.pdbx_seq_one_letter_code
_entity_poly.pdbx_strand_id
1 'polypeptide(L)'
;MDHFDWIAVVGFVLLTASSLAIDGIVVAAAFGGFLLSLASWRLYDGRPWEALGWLFLVGSALTLVTEPGGAVFVAGFFGSMAAGVGLLFASRLEWLPDVWTLEESVSN
;
A
#
# COMPACT_ATOMS: atom_id res chain seq x y z
N MET A 1 -16.09 -5.75 -6.21
CA MET A 1 -14.88 -6.59 -6.22
C MET A 1 -14.39 -6.68 -7.64
N ASP A 2 -13.45 -5.79 -7.94
CA ASP A 2 -12.64 -5.73 -9.15
C ASP A 2 -11.64 -6.90 -9.18
N HIS A 3 -11.13 -7.24 -10.37
CA HIS A 3 -10.18 -8.38 -10.52
C HIS A 3 -8.93 -8.22 -9.65
N PHE A 4 -8.57 -6.98 -9.33
CA PHE A 4 -7.45 -6.62 -8.47
C PHE A 4 -7.71 -6.94 -6.99
N ASP A 5 -8.96 -6.85 -6.52
CA ASP A 5 -9.31 -7.26 -5.15
C ASP A 5 -9.06 -8.76 -4.97
N TRP A 6 -9.33 -9.57 -5.99
CA TRP A 6 -9.05 -11.01 -5.95
C TRP A 6 -7.54 -11.31 -5.89
N ILE A 7 -6.74 -10.60 -6.67
CA ILE A 7 -5.27 -10.75 -6.65
C ILE A 7 -4.71 -10.33 -5.29
N ALA A 8 -5.22 -9.24 -4.70
CA ALA A 8 -4.89 -8.81 -3.35
C ALA A 8 -5.16 -9.91 -2.32
N VAL A 9 -6.35 -10.52 -2.37
CA VAL A 9 -6.76 -11.60 -1.47
C VAL A 9 -5.91 -12.85 -1.67
N VAL A 10 -5.68 -13.28 -2.91
CA VAL A 10 -4.87 -14.47 -3.21
C VAL A 10 -3.43 -14.29 -2.76
N GLY A 11 -2.83 -13.13 -3.04
CA GLY A 11 -1.48 -12.82 -2.57
C GLY A 11 -1.38 -12.78 -1.05
N PHE A 12 -2.36 -12.19 -0.37
CA PHE A 12 -2.42 -12.18 1.10
C PHE A 12 -2.56 -13.58 1.70
N VAL A 13 -3.43 -14.42 1.14
CA VAL A 13 -3.60 -15.82 1.59
C VAL A 13 -2.32 -16.61 1.38
N LEU A 14 -1.66 -16.45 0.23
CA LEU A 14 -0.45 -17.18 -0.10
C LEU A 14 0.74 -16.73 0.77
N LEU A 15 0.85 -15.43 1.07
CA LEU A 15 1.83 -14.91 2.03
C LEU A 15 1.57 -15.38 3.46
N THR A 16 0.31 -15.41 3.88
CA THR A 16 -0.08 -15.94 5.21
C THR A 16 0.23 -17.43 5.33
N ALA A 17 -0.02 -18.21 4.28
CA ALA A 17 0.36 -19.62 4.26
C ALA A 17 1.89 -19.81 4.29
N SER A 18 2.63 -18.95 3.58
CA SER A 18 4.09 -19.01 3.51
C SER A 18 4.77 -18.63 4.83
N SER A 19 4.14 -17.78 5.67
CA SER A 19 4.71 -17.36 6.95
C SER A 19 4.84 -18.50 7.98
N LEU A 20 4.14 -19.61 7.76
CA LEU A 20 4.26 -20.81 8.59
C LEU A 20 5.53 -21.62 8.29
N ALA A 21 6.20 -21.35 7.16
CA ALA A 21 7.33 -22.14 6.67
C ALA A 21 8.60 -21.31 6.43
N ILE A 22 8.51 -19.98 6.45
CA ILE A 22 9.58 -19.05 6.05
C ILE A 22 9.85 -18.05 7.16
N ASP A 23 11.11 -17.60 7.27
CA ASP A 23 11.53 -16.53 8.16
C ASP A 23 10.67 -15.26 8.00
N GLY A 24 10.29 -14.65 9.13
CA GLY A 24 9.42 -13.49 9.17
C GLY A 24 9.95 -12.29 8.38
N ILE A 25 11.27 -12.09 8.31
CA ILE A 25 11.89 -11.00 7.54
C ILE A 25 11.67 -11.21 6.05
N VAL A 26 11.81 -12.44 5.57
CA VAL A 26 11.60 -12.79 4.15
C VAL A 26 10.13 -12.62 3.78
N VAL A 27 9.21 -13.01 4.68
CA VAL A 27 7.77 -12.80 4.52
C VAL A 27 7.43 -11.32 4.46
N ALA A 28 8.02 -10.51 5.35
CA ALA A 28 7.81 -9.06 5.37
C ALA A 28 8.34 -8.39 4.08
N ALA A 29 9.50 -8.80 3.59
CA ALA A 29 10.06 -8.31 2.32
C ALA A 29 9.17 -8.68 1.12
N ALA A 30 8.69 -9.92 1.07
CA ALA A 30 7.77 -10.39 0.03
C ALA A 30 6.43 -9.65 0.08
N PHE A 31 5.89 -9.40 1.29
CA PHE A 31 4.69 -8.60 1.49
C PHE A 31 4.89 -7.15 1.05
N GLY A 32 6.03 -6.54 1.36
CA GLY A 32 6.38 -5.20 0.87
C GLY A 32 6.44 -5.14 -0.66
N GLY A 33 7.07 -6.12 -1.31
CA GLY A 33 7.09 -6.21 -2.78
C GLY A 33 5.70 -6.39 -3.40
N PHE A 34 4.84 -7.17 -2.76
CA PHE A 34 3.45 -7.35 -3.19
C PHE A 34 2.64 -6.05 -3.12
N LEU A 35 2.72 -5.33 -1.99
CA LEU A 35 2.07 -4.03 -1.81
C LEU A 35 2.58 -2.99 -2.83
N LEU A 36 3.88 -3.02 -3.14
CA LEU A 36 4.46 -2.14 -4.16
C LEU A 36 3.89 -2.45 -5.56
N SER A 37 3.69 -3.72 -5.89
CA SER A 37 3.05 -4.11 -7.15
C SER A 37 1.61 -3.61 -7.23
N LEU A 38 0.83 -3.70 -6.14
CA LEU A 38 -0.52 -3.14 -6.09
C LEU A 38 -0.52 -1.62 -6.23
N ALA A 39 0.44 -0.94 -5.59
CA ALA A 39 0.59 0.50 -5.72
C ALA A 39 0.82 0.93 -7.17
N SER A 40 1.73 0.26 -7.89
CA SER A 40 1.98 0.53 -9.31
C SER A 40 0.72 0.36 -10.14
N TRP A 41 -0.08 -0.68 -9.89
CA TRP A 41 -1.32 -0.90 -10.63
C TRP A 41 -2.35 0.18 -10.38
N ARG A 42 -2.57 0.59 -9.12
CA ARG A 42 -3.51 1.68 -8.82
C ARG A 42 -3.05 3.01 -9.42
N LEU A 43 -1.74 3.21 -9.55
CA LEU A 43 -1.21 4.38 -10.24
C LEU A 43 -1.54 4.35 -11.74
N TYR A 44 -1.38 3.19 -12.41
CA TYR A 44 -1.75 3.01 -13.81
C TYR A 44 -3.26 3.07 -14.06
N ASP A 45 -4.08 2.65 -13.10
CA ASP A 45 -5.55 2.69 -13.15
C ASP A 45 -6.12 4.11 -12.93
N GLY A 46 -5.27 5.13 -12.83
CA GLY A 46 -5.70 6.51 -12.59
C GLY A 46 -6.18 6.76 -11.16
N ARG A 47 -5.76 5.92 -10.20
CA ARG A 47 -6.14 6.01 -8.77
C ARG A 47 -4.93 6.34 -7.89
N PRO A 48 -4.33 7.54 -8.07
CA PRO A 48 -3.05 7.91 -7.46
C PRO A 48 -3.10 7.97 -5.93
N TRP A 49 -4.22 8.41 -5.35
CA TRP A 49 -4.40 8.46 -3.90
C TRP A 49 -4.37 7.08 -3.25
N GLU A 50 -4.96 6.09 -3.92
CA GLU A 50 -4.96 4.72 -3.45
C GLU A 50 -3.57 4.10 -3.62
N ALA A 51 -2.88 4.40 -4.71
CA ALA A 51 -1.48 4.01 -4.91
C ALA A 51 -0.56 4.53 -3.79
N LEU A 52 -0.74 5.79 -3.36
CA LEU A 52 -0.02 6.33 -2.21
C LEU A 52 -0.37 5.60 -0.92
N GLY A 53 -1.65 5.28 -0.70
CA GLY A 53 -2.07 4.46 0.44
C GLY A 53 -1.34 3.12 0.50
N TRP A 54 -1.23 2.42 -0.64
CA TRP A 54 -0.46 1.19 -0.75
C TRP A 54 1.04 1.39 -0.52
N LEU A 55 1.63 2.47 -1.03
CA LEU A 55 3.05 2.81 -0.78
C LEU A 55 3.34 3.07 0.70
N PHE A 56 2.43 3.70 1.43
CA PHE A 56 2.58 3.87 2.87
C PHE A 56 2.57 2.52 3.60
N LEU A 57 1.74 1.56 3.17
CA LEU A 57 1.78 0.19 3.71
C LEU A 57 3.09 -0.53 3.37
N VAL A 58 3.70 -0.27 2.20
CA VAL A 58 5.07 -0.75 1.89
C VAL A 58 6.06 -0.21 2.91
N GLY A 59 5.92 1.07 3.31
CA GLY A 59 6.72 1.68 4.37
C GLY A 59 6.63 0.91 5.70
N SER A 60 5.43 0.50 6.10
CA SER A 60 5.24 -0.34 7.29
C SER A 60 5.84 -1.73 7.14
N ALA A 61 5.78 -2.34 5.95
CA ALA A 61 6.44 -3.62 5.71
C ALA A 61 7.98 -3.46 5.77
N LEU A 62 8.51 -2.34 5.27
CA LEU A 62 9.93 -2.04 5.28
C LEU A 62 10.48 -1.84 6.70
N THR A 63 9.69 -1.27 7.62
CA THR A 63 10.12 -1.15 9.02
C THR A 63 10.22 -2.48 9.75
N LEU A 64 9.44 -3.49 9.34
CA LEU A 64 9.62 -4.87 9.82
C LEU A 64 10.94 -5.49 9.31
N VAL A 65 11.36 -5.16 8.09
CA VAL A 65 12.60 -5.68 7.50
C VAL A 65 13.85 -4.98 8.04
N THR A 66 13.75 -3.68 8.29
CA THR A 66 14.88 -2.85 8.74
C THR A 66 15.06 -2.82 10.25
N GLU A 67 14.04 -3.25 11.01
CA GLU A 67 14.01 -3.31 12.48
C GLU A 67 14.65 -2.09 13.18
N PRO A 68 14.24 -0.84 12.86
CA PRO A 68 14.87 0.33 13.46
C PRO A 68 14.50 0.41 14.94
N GLY A 69 15.48 0.32 15.85
CA GLY A 69 15.19 0.20 17.29
C GLY A 69 14.33 1.32 17.92
N GLY A 70 13.57 0.95 18.96
CA GLY A 70 12.90 1.89 19.86
C GLY A 70 11.72 2.66 19.25
N ALA A 71 11.66 3.97 19.48
CA ALA A 71 10.55 4.81 19.02
C ALA A 71 10.45 4.92 17.49
N VAL A 72 11.56 4.72 16.78
CA VAL A 72 11.60 4.77 15.31
C VAL A 72 10.81 3.62 14.71
N PHE A 73 10.90 2.41 15.28
CA PHE A 73 10.06 1.27 14.89
C PHE A 73 8.58 1.63 14.99
N VAL A 74 8.16 2.14 16.14
CA VAL A 74 6.75 2.41 16.42
C VAL A 74 6.22 3.49 15.47
N ALA A 75 6.96 4.59 15.31
CA ALA A 75 6.56 5.67 14.42
C ALA A 75 6.53 5.23 12.96
N GLY A 76 7.55 4.50 12.49
CA GLY A 76 7.63 4.06 11.11
C GLY A 76 6.65 2.93 10.77
N PHE A 77 6.41 1.99 11.69
CA PHE A 77 5.42 0.94 11.48
C PHE A 77 4.00 1.49 11.56
N PHE A 78 3.59 2.02 12.72
CA PHE A 78 2.22 2.45 12.96
C PHE A 78 1.86 3.76 12.25
N GLY A 79 2.82 4.70 12.14
CA GLY A 79 2.58 5.95 11.43
C GLY A 79 2.34 5.72 9.95
N SER A 80 3.17 4.90 9.30
CA SER A 80 2.96 4.51 7.90
C SER A 80 1.71 3.66 7.73
N MET A 81 1.36 2.81 8.70
CA MET A 81 0.17 1.96 8.63
C MET A 81 -1.11 2.81 8.73
N ALA A 82 -1.16 3.73 9.69
CA ALA A 82 -2.27 4.65 9.87
C ALA A 82 -2.43 5.59 8.65
N ALA A 83 -1.33 6.12 8.11
CA ALA A 83 -1.35 6.94 6.91
C ALA A 83 -1.85 6.15 5.69
N GLY A 84 -1.36 4.92 5.49
CA GLY A 84 -1.78 4.06 4.39
C GLY A 84 -3.26 3.71 4.45
N VAL A 85 -3.73 3.21 5.59
CA VAL A 85 -5.15 2.90 5.80
C VAL A 85 -6.02 4.15 5.68
N GLY A 86 -5.59 5.27 6.25
CA GLY A 86 -6.30 6.55 6.16
C GLY A 86 -6.46 7.02 4.72
N LEU A 87 -5.40 6.94 3.91
CA LEU A 87 -5.44 7.30 2.48
C LEU A 87 -6.33 6.36 1.68
N LEU A 88 -6.24 5.04 1.90
CA LEU A 88 -7.12 4.08 1.23
C LEU A 88 -8.59 4.36 1.55
N PHE A 89 -8.90 4.64 2.82
CA PHE A 89 -10.27 4.93 3.24
C PHE A 89 -10.76 6.28 2.70
N ALA A 90 -9.95 7.33 2.79
CA ALA A 90 -10.27 8.65 2.26
C ALA A 90 -10.43 8.64 0.73
N SER A 91 -9.63 7.84 0.02
CA SER A 91 -9.77 7.63 -1.43
C SER A 91 -11.08 6.92 -1.78
N ARG A 92 -11.50 5.93 -0.99
CA ARG A 92 -12.76 5.20 -1.21
C ARG A 92 -14.00 6.01 -0.87
N LEU A 93 -13.88 6.99 0.02
CA LEU A 93 -14.96 7.93 0.37
C LEU A 93 -15.02 9.15 -0.56
N GLU A 94 -14.19 9.21 -1.59
CA GLU A 94 -14.09 10.37 -2.51
C GLU A 94 -13.80 11.70 -1.78
N TRP A 95 -13.16 11.62 -0.61
CA TRP A 95 -12.81 12.80 0.19
C TRP A 95 -11.56 13.52 -0.32
N LEU A 96 -10.80 12.87 -1.20
CA LEU A 96 -9.55 13.40 -1.72
C LEU A 96 -9.79 14.07 -3.07
N PRO A 97 -9.39 15.35 -3.23
CA PRO A 97 -9.56 16.06 -4.49
C PRO A 97 -8.74 15.40 -5.60
N ASP A 98 -9.30 15.34 -6.81
CA ASP A 98 -8.52 14.95 -7.98
C ASP A 98 -7.60 16.11 -8.37
N VAL A 99 -6.34 16.02 -7.95
CA VAL A 99 -5.27 16.99 -8.25
C VAL A 99 -4.34 16.49 -9.34
N TRP A 100 -4.58 15.28 -9.85
CA TRP A 100 -3.67 14.57 -10.76
C TRP A 100 -4.17 14.55 -12.19
N THR A 101 -5.46 14.77 -12.41
CA THR A 101 -5.97 15.12 -13.74
C THR A 101 -5.83 16.62 -13.95
N LEU A 102 -5.11 17.00 -15.02
CA LEU A 102 -5.21 18.36 -15.54
C LEU A 102 -6.50 18.39 -16.35
N GLU A 103 -7.50 19.17 -15.90
CA GLU A 103 -8.57 19.61 -16.78
C GLU A 103 -7.89 20.30 -17.97
N GLU A 104 -7.91 19.66 -19.13
CA GLU A 104 -7.54 20.29 -20.38
C GLU A 104 -8.53 21.45 -20.55
N SER A 105 -8.12 22.66 -20.18
CA SER A 105 -8.87 23.86 -20.45
C SER A 105 -8.91 24.04 -21.96
N VAL A 106 -9.93 23.46 -22.59
CA VAL A 106 -10.29 23.74 -23.98
C VAL A 106 -10.77 25.19 -24.02
N SER A 107 -9.82 26.11 -24.18
CA SER A 107 -10.10 27.49 -24.56
C SER A 107 -10.52 27.49 -26.03
N ASN A 108 -11.83 27.59 -26.28
CA ASN A 108 -12.37 28.08 -27.55
C ASN A 108 -12.31 29.61 -27.59
#